data_AF-A0A2N8BRM9-F1
#
_entry.id   AF-A0A2N8BRM9-F1
#
_cell.length_a   1.000
_cell.length_b   1.000
_cell.length_c   1.000
_cell.angle_alpha   90.00
_cell.angle_beta   90.00
_cell.angle_gamma   90.00
#
_symmetry.space_group_name_H-M   'P 1'
#
loop_
_entity.id
_entity.type
_entity.pdbx_description
1 polymer ?
#
loop_
_entity_poly.entity_id
_entity_poly.type
_entity_poly.pdbx_seq_one_letter_code
_entity_poly.pdbx_strand_id
1 'polypeptide(L)'
;APNLLVRLDRGGTPLILRRQRDAPARQGSRRIAREARLLEALHHTKVPTPPFSAYCRDARVVGAPFLIMGVVEGFPGYPFEDFPPPYHR
;
A
#
# COMPACT_ATOMS: atom_id res chain seq x y z
N ALA A 1 -6.09 14.39 -5.44
CA ALA A 1 -6.06 14.18 -3.99
C ALA A 1 -4.94 13.21 -3.62
N PRO A 2 -4.26 13.40 -2.48
CA PRO A 2 -3.30 12.43 -1.97
C PRO A 2 -4.01 11.13 -1.54
N ASN A 3 -3.27 10.01 -1.53
CA ASN A 3 -3.79 8.72 -1.05
C ASN A 3 -4.02 8.74 0.46
N LEU A 4 -4.96 7.93 0.96
CA LEU A 4 -5.09 7.59 2.36
C LEU A 4 -4.32 6.30 2.64
N LEU A 5 -3.45 6.34 3.64
CA LEU A 5 -2.75 5.18 4.19
C LEU A 5 -3.16 5.04 5.65
N VAL A 6 -3.64 3.86 6.04
CA VAL A 6 -4.05 3.55 7.41
C VAL A 6 -3.29 2.30 7.86
N ARG A 7 -2.60 2.37 9.00
CA ARG A 7 -2.03 1.20 9.64
C ARG A 7 -3.13 0.44 10.37
N LEU A 8 -3.16 -0.87 10.16
CA LEU A 8 -4.07 -1.80 10.81
C LEU A 8 -3.26 -2.86 11.56
N ASP A 9 -3.81 -3.38 12.64
CA ASP A 9 -3.32 -4.59 13.30
C ASP A 9 -4.39 -5.66 13.21
N ARG A 10 -4.00 -6.86 12.77
CA ARG A 10 -4.87 -8.04 12.76
C ARG A 10 -4.18 -9.17 13.51
N GLY A 11 -4.50 -9.32 14.79
CA GLY A 11 -3.94 -10.39 15.62
C GLY A 11 -2.41 -10.33 15.70
N GLY A 12 -1.85 -9.13 15.82
CA GLY A 12 -0.40 -8.88 15.86
C GLY A 12 0.27 -8.83 14.48
N THR A 13 -0.48 -8.96 13.38
CA THR A 13 0.06 -8.77 12.03
C THR A 13 -0.17 -7.32 11.58
N PRO A 14 0.90 -6.50 11.46
CA PRO A 14 0.77 -5.12 11.02
C PRO A 14 0.56 -5.05 9.51
N LEU A 15 -0.43 -4.27 9.09
CA LEU A 15 -0.84 -4.11 7.70
C LEU A 15 -1.07 -2.64 7.37
N ILE A 16 -1.04 -2.30 6.08
CA ILE A 16 -1.41 -1.00 5.54
C ILE A 16 -2.60 -1.16 4.62
N LEU A 17 -3.68 -0.43 4.92
CA LEU A 17 -4.76 -0.17 3.99
C LEU A 17 -4.43 1.08 3.17
N ARG A 18 -4.46 0.95 1.85
CA ARG A 18 -4.24 2.05 0.92
C ARG A 18 -5.47 2.26 0.03
N ARG A 19 -5.99 3.49 0.02
CA ARG A 19 -7.09 3.91 -0.86
C ARG A 19 -6.96 5.37 -1.29
N GLN A 20 -7.82 5.81 -2.20
CA GLN A 20 -7.99 7.24 -2.47
C GLN A 20 -8.72 7.91 -1.30
N ARG A 21 -8.34 9.16 -0.94
CA ARG A 21 -9.07 9.95 0.07
C ARG A 21 -10.48 10.31 -0.41
N ASP A 22 -10.56 10.88 -1.60
CA ASP A 22 -11.81 11.42 -2.17
C ASP A 22 -12.40 10.46 -3.21
N ALA A 23 -13.34 9.61 -2.77
CA ALA A 23 -14.17 8.80 -3.66
C ALA A 23 -15.43 9.63 -4.00
N PRO A 24 -15.73 9.90 -5.29
CA PRO A 24 -15.69 8.91 -6.35
C PRO A 24 -15.00 9.44 -7.63
N ALA A 25 -13.74 9.86 -7.56
CA ALA A 25 -13.00 10.12 -8.80
C ALA A 25 -12.73 8.78 -9.51
N ARG A 26 -13.52 8.44 -10.56
CA ARG A 26 -13.35 7.22 -11.39
C ARG A 26 -11.90 7.01 -11.82
N GLN A 27 -11.12 8.08 -12.00
CA GLN A 27 -9.69 8.01 -12.33
C GLN A 27 -8.81 7.52 -11.17
N GLY A 28 -9.12 7.85 -9.92
CA GLY A 28 -8.38 7.41 -8.74
C GLY A 28 -8.54 5.91 -8.46
N SER A 29 -9.75 5.37 -8.66
CA SER A 29 -10.00 3.92 -8.53
C SER A 29 -9.15 3.08 -9.50
N ARG A 30 -8.94 3.57 -10.73
CA ARG A 30 -8.08 2.93 -11.74
C ARG A 30 -6.62 2.88 -11.31
N ARG A 31 -6.13 3.88 -10.56
CA ARG A 31 -4.77 3.89 -10.02
C ARG A 31 -4.56 2.81 -8.97
N ILE A 32 -5.46 2.69 -8.00
CA ILE A 32 -5.40 1.63 -6.97
C ILE A 32 -5.50 0.24 -7.60
N ALA A 33 -6.40 0.05 -8.59
CA ALA A 33 -6.52 -1.22 -9.29
C ALA A 33 -5.24 -1.60 -10.05
N ARG A 34 -4.60 -0.64 -10.73
CA ARG A 34 -3.33 -0.88 -11.43
C ARG A 34 -2.19 -1.19 -10.46
N GLU A 35 -2.13 -0.48 -9.34
CA GLU A 35 -1.14 -0.71 -8.31
C GLU A 35 -1.28 -2.10 -7.68
N ALA A 36 -2.49 -2.50 -7.32
CA ALA A 36 -2.77 -3.84 -6.83
C ALA A 36 -2.29 -4.92 -7.81
N ARG A 37 -2.64 -4.78 -9.09
CA ARG A 37 -2.21 -5.71 -10.14
C ARG A 37 -0.68 -5.78 -10.27
N LEU A 38 0.01 -4.64 -10.17
CA LEU A 38 1.48 -4.61 -10.24
C LEU A 38 2.11 -5.26 -9.01
N LEU A 39 1.63 -4.95 -7.81
CA LEU A 39 2.13 -5.56 -6.58
C LEU A 39 1.90 -7.07 -6.58
N GLU A 40 0.72 -7.53 -6.98
CA GLU A 40 0.39 -8.95 -7.11
C GLU A 40 1.34 -9.66 -8.10
N ALA A 41 1.58 -9.07 -9.27
CA ALA A 41 2.49 -9.64 -10.26
C ALA A 41 3.95 -9.67 -9.78
N LEU A 42 4.41 -8.62 -9.11
CA LEU A 42 5.78 -8.51 -8.60
C LEU A 42 6.02 -9.34 -7.34
N HIS A 43 4.98 -9.70 -6.59
CA HIS A 43 5.06 -10.48 -5.35
C HIS A 43 5.80 -11.81 -5.53
N HIS A 44 5.77 -12.38 -6.74
CA HIS A 44 6.42 -13.64 -7.09
C HIS A 44 7.81 -13.47 -7.74
N THR A 45 8.38 -12.27 -7.70
CA THR A 45 9.67 -11.94 -8.32
C THR A 45 10.72 -11.55 -7.28
N LYS A 46 11.97 -11.35 -7.72
CA LYS A 46 13.06 -10.83 -6.88
C LYS A 46 13.02 -9.32 -6.67
N VAL A 47 12.06 -8.61 -7.29
CA VAL A 47 11.95 -7.15 -7.18
C VAL A 47 11.45 -6.79 -5.78
N PRO A 48 12.15 -5.93 -5.02
CA PRO A 48 11.70 -5.50 -3.70
C PRO A 48 10.38 -4.74 -3.80
N THR A 49 9.33 -5.26 -3.18
CA THR A 49 8.01 -4.63 -3.11
C THR A 49 7.42 -4.82 -1.71
N PRO A 50 6.50 -3.95 -1.26
CA PRO A 50 5.70 -4.23 -0.08
C PRO A 50 4.99 -5.59 -0.23
N PRO A 51 4.92 -6.43 0.81
CA PRO A 51 4.19 -7.68 0.74
C PRO A 51 2.74 -7.42 0.32
N PHE A 52 2.29 -8.03 -0.77
CA PHE A 52 0.90 -7.90 -1.20
C PHE A 52 0.01 -8.85 -0.40
N SER A 53 -1.10 -8.37 0.16
CA SER A 53 -2.03 -9.23 0.91
C SER A 53 -3.36 -9.42 0.18
N ALA A 54 -4.01 -8.33 -0.25
CA ALA A 54 -5.29 -8.40 -0.92
C ALA A 54 -5.66 -7.10 -1.65
N TYR A 55 -6.59 -7.20 -2.59
CA TYR A 55 -7.25 -6.05 -3.21
C TYR A 55 -8.77 -6.21 -3.14
N CYS A 56 -9.47 -5.20 -2.64
CA CYS A 56 -10.92 -5.15 -2.59
C CYS A 56 -11.45 -4.07 -3.54
N ARG A 57 -12.30 -4.50 -4.49
CA ARG A 57 -12.96 -3.62 -5.46
C ARG A 57 -14.28 -3.03 -4.92
N ASP A 58 -14.85 -3.65 -3.90
CA ASP A 58 -16.14 -3.28 -3.36
C ASP A 58 -16.03 -2.04 -2.47
N ALA A 59 -16.45 -0.90 -3.02
CA ALA A 59 -16.44 0.37 -2.30
C ALA A 59 -17.38 0.38 -1.08
N ARG A 60 -18.32 -0.56 -0.96
CA ARG A 60 -19.26 -0.62 0.18
C ARG A 60 -18.58 -1.02 1.49
N VAL A 61 -17.38 -1.62 1.43
CA VAL A 61 -16.66 -2.09 2.63
C VAL A 61 -16.06 -0.94 3.43
N VAL A 62 -15.40 0.02 2.76
CA VAL A 62 -14.71 1.16 3.42
C VAL A 62 -14.91 2.51 2.70
N GLY A 63 -15.92 2.61 1.84
CA GLY A 63 -16.23 3.82 1.06
C GLY A 63 -15.45 3.98 -0.25
N ALA A 64 -14.46 3.12 -0.54
CA ALA A 64 -13.70 3.13 -1.80
C ALA A 64 -13.00 1.79 -2.04
N PRO A 65 -12.61 1.45 -3.29
CA PRO A 65 -11.68 0.37 -3.55
C PRO A 65 -10.34 0.60 -2.84
N PHE A 66 -9.75 -0.46 -2.29
CA PHE A 66 -8.54 -0.40 -1.49
C PHE A 66 -7.69 -1.65 -1.64
N LEU A 67 -6.38 -1.52 -1.44
CA LEU A 67 -5.46 -2.65 -1.31
C LEU A 67 -4.95 -2.76 0.13
N ILE A 68 -4.63 -3.98 0.53
CA ILE A 68 -3.93 -4.30 1.78
C ILE A 68 -2.53 -4.78 1.41
N MET A 69 -1.53 -4.19 2.06
CA MET A 69 -0.13 -4.56 1.92
C MET A 69 0.55 -4.64 3.29
N GLY A 70 1.69 -5.31 3.36
CA GLY A 70 2.53 -5.34 4.56
C GLY A 70 3.16 -3.97 4.84
N VAL A 71 3.47 -3.73 6.11
CA VAL A 71 4.31 -2.59 6.49
C VAL A 71 5.73 -2.84 5.97
N VAL A 72 6.31 -1.82 5.35
CA VAL A 72 7.75 -1.80 5.02
C VAL A 72 8.43 -0.98 6.10
N GLU A 73 9.20 -1.66 6.93
CA GLU A 73 10.05 -1.00 7.92
C GLU A 73 11.22 -0.32 7.20
N GLY A 74 11.36 0.99 7.38
CA GLY A 74 12.40 1.79 6.74
C GLY A 74 11.98 3.24 6.53
N PHE A 75 12.72 3.94 5.68
CA PHE A 75 12.52 5.34 5.35
C PHE A 75 12.32 5.49 3.83
N PRO A 76 11.55 6.50 3.38
CA PRO A 76 11.44 6.80 1.96
C PRO A 76 12.82 7.17 1.41
N GLY A 77 13.28 6.42 0.41
CA GLY A 77 14.47 6.76 -0.33
C GLY A 77 14.20 7.99 -1.20
N TYR A 78 14.84 9.11 -0.86
CA TYR A 78 14.94 10.37 -1.60
C TYR A 78 14.07 11.55 -1.12
N PRO A 79 14.62 12.79 -1.05
CA PRO A 79 16.04 13.15 -0.97
C PRO A 79 16.42 13.29 0.50
N PHE A 80 17.08 12.28 1.06
CA PHE A 80 17.77 12.42 2.34
C PHE A 80 19.25 12.18 2.05
N GLU A 81 20.07 13.21 2.23
CA GLU A 81 21.53 13.10 2.17
C GLU A 81 22.05 12.27 3.37
N ASP A 82 21.29 12.29 4.48
CA ASP A 82 21.53 11.49 5.68
C ASP A 82 20.46 10.40 5.81
N PHE A 83 20.74 9.23 5.22
CA PHE A 83 19.93 8.05 5.51
C PHE A 83 20.12 7.68 6.99
N PRO A 84 19.04 7.47 7.76
CA PRO A 84 19.20 6.93 9.10
C PRO A 84 19.84 5.54 9.00
N PRO A 85 20.56 5.10 10.05
CA PRO A 85 21.29 3.84 10.01
C PRO A 85 20.38 2.69 9.55
N PRO A 86 20.90 1.74 8.75
CA PRO A 86 20.13 0.59 8.29
C PRO A 86 19.42 -0.07 9.47
N TYR A 87 18.14 -0.41 9.32
CA TYR A 87 17.43 -1.12 10.37
C TYR A 87 18.00 -2.55 10.46
N HIS A 88 18.76 -2.82 11.52
CA HIS A 88 19.16 -4.17 11.87
C HIS A 88 17.95 -4.90 12.46
N ARG A 89 17.51 -5.98 11.81
CA ARG A 89 16.52 -6.91 12.38
C ARG A 89 17.10 -7.66 13.57
#